data_AF-A0A9P4GNY0-F1
#
_entry.id   AF-A0A9P4GNY0-F1
#
_cell.length_a   1.000
_cell.length_b   1.000
_cell.length_c   1.000
_cell.angle_alpha   90.00
_cell.angle_beta   90.00
_cell.angle_gamma   90.00
#
_symmetry.space_group_name_H-M   'P 1'
#
loop_
_entity.id
_entity.type
_entity.pdbx_description
1 polymer ?
#
loop_
_entity_poly.entity_id
_entity_poly.type
_entity_poly.pdbx_seq_one_letter_code
_entity_poly.pdbx_strand_id
1 'polypeptide(L)'
;MERVPGKELEHTWYTMTLEERKDVVEKIVNIEKILFAIRFPASGSLYFKESLSDNITTVDMSPDVSCGETDKFCIGPSTELLWWYQRRDELTVNRGPWETSEDLLTAVGQRELIWLQRFGERRFPREPLYREFYGRQKVDPQVQIDNLLDYLKAAPHIVPEREELNRPTIRHPDLSPNNVFISESGDITGVIDWQHSTILPIFLQAKILKHFQNYGDDDSENFRPPKLPENFDSLTESEKEREEELYRRRQLHYFYLGFTSRNNKPHFNAMGTYDLFVKNRLYDTVGRPWEGDNTSLKAELVHTSIYWSDVATSVMKQAGFPAKFSETEVTKCVDIDAKQKNVDAQMQRLRDFIGVNIEGWVPTESYEEAREKERYIKHQMLEAAETEDERRELDENWPFQDHEELD
;
A
#
# COMPACT_ATOMS: atom_id res chain seq x y z
N MET A 1 16.37 -21.25 -5.08
CA MET A 1 16.50 -20.64 -3.74
C MET A 1 16.78 -21.74 -2.73
N GLU A 2 17.57 -21.46 -1.71
CA GLU A 2 17.77 -22.39 -0.59
C GLU A 2 16.52 -22.46 0.29
N ARG A 3 16.31 -23.59 0.97
CA ARG A 3 15.19 -23.75 1.90
C ARG A 3 15.48 -22.99 3.19
N VAL A 4 14.57 -22.10 3.59
CA VAL A 4 14.66 -21.40 4.88
C VAL A 4 14.28 -22.38 6.01
N PRO A 5 15.12 -22.58 7.04
CA PRO A 5 14.79 -23.40 8.20
C PRO A 5 13.83 -22.66 9.14
N GLY A 6 13.20 -23.36 10.07
CA GLY A 6 12.31 -22.75 11.08
C GLY A 6 10.82 -22.89 10.76
N LYS A 7 10.00 -22.18 11.54
CA LYS A 7 8.54 -22.09 11.37
C LYS A 7 8.14 -20.68 10.99
N GLU A 8 7.07 -20.54 10.21
CA GLU A 8 6.46 -19.26 9.90
C GLU A 8 6.02 -18.56 11.19
N LEU A 9 6.26 -17.25 11.27
CA LEU A 9 5.94 -16.44 12.45
C LEU A 9 4.44 -16.46 12.71
N GLU A 10 3.60 -16.44 11.67
CA GLU A 10 2.13 -16.50 11.76
C GLU A 10 1.63 -17.64 12.67
N HIS A 11 2.15 -18.85 12.49
CA HIS A 11 1.74 -20.03 13.26
C HIS A 11 2.08 -19.95 14.75
N THR A 12 3.05 -19.13 15.12
CA THR A 12 3.47 -18.96 16.51
C THR A 12 2.89 -17.71 17.14
N TRP A 13 2.53 -16.72 16.33
CA TRP A 13 2.21 -15.35 16.73
C TRP A 13 1.21 -15.25 17.87
N TYR A 14 0.10 -15.99 17.77
CA TYR A 14 -0.98 -15.98 18.76
C TYR A 14 -0.62 -16.68 20.08
N THR A 15 0.43 -17.51 20.07
CA THR A 15 0.92 -18.23 21.25
C THR A 15 2.11 -17.55 21.94
N MET A 16 2.69 -16.53 21.31
CA MET A 16 3.85 -15.82 21.84
C MET A 16 3.50 -14.92 23.02
N THR A 17 4.36 -14.92 24.02
CA THR A 17 4.35 -13.97 25.14
C THR A 17 4.59 -12.54 24.64
N LEU A 18 4.37 -11.57 25.53
CA LEU A 18 4.62 -10.17 25.22
C LEU A 18 6.10 -9.91 24.90
N GLU A 19 6.99 -10.43 25.72
CA GLU A 19 8.44 -10.28 25.59
C GLU A 19 8.94 -10.89 24.28
N GLU A 20 8.46 -12.07 23.90
CA GLU A 20 8.81 -12.72 22.63
C GLU A 20 8.34 -11.90 21.43
N ARG A 21 7.09 -11.40 21.43
CA ARG A 21 6.58 -10.54 20.36
C ARG A 21 7.39 -9.26 20.22
N LYS A 22 7.74 -8.64 21.36
CA LYS A 22 8.59 -7.45 21.39
C LYS A 22 9.97 -7.71 20.78
N ASP A 23 10.61 -8.82 21.14
CA ASP A 23 11.93 -9.21 20.63
C ASP A 23 11.89 -9.45 19.11
N VAL A 24 10.88 -10.17 18.61
CA VAL A 24 10.70 -10.37 17.16
C VAL A 24 10.48 -9.05 16.43
N VAL A 25 9.65 -8.14 16.95
CA VAL A 25 9.45 -6.81 16.32
C VAL A 25 10.77 -6.03 16.26
N GLU A 26 11.61 -6.08 17.30
CA GLU A 26 12.93 -5.45 17.27
C GLU A 26 13.83 -6.05 16.18
N LYS A 27 13.84 -7.38 16.05
CA LYS A 27 14.59 -8.10 15.00
C LYS A 27 14.11 -7.72 13.60
N ILE A 28 12.80 -7.57 13.39
CA ILE A 28 12.22 -7.12 12.11
C ILE A 28 12.67 -5.69 11.78
N VAL A 29 12.61 -4.76 12.73
CA VAL A 29 13.12 -3.39 12.54
C VAL A 29 14.62 -3.39 12.23
N ASN A 30 15.38 -4.30 12.83
CA ASN A 30 16.81 -4.44 12.54
C ASN A 30 17.06 -4.95 11.10
N ILE A 31 16.19 -5.78 10.54
CA ILE A 31 16.25 -6.17 9.11
C ILE A 31 16.02 -4.93 8.23
N GLU A 32 14.96 -4.15 8.47
CA GLU A 32 14.71 -2.92 7.70
C GLU A 32 15.88 -1.93 7.83
N LYS A 33 16.48 -1.81 9.01
CA LYS A 33 17.68 -1.00 9.23
C LYS A 33 18.84 -1.43 8.34
N ILE A 34 19.08 -2.74 8.20
CA ILE A 34 20.12 -3.28 7.31
C ILE A 34 19.81 -2.93 5.86
N LEU A 35 18.57 -3.17 5.41
CA LEU A 35 18.14 -2.86 4.04
C LEU A 35 18.26 -1.37 3.72
N PHE A 36 17.87 -0.50 4.65
CA PHE A 36 17.90 0.95 4.50
C PHE A 36 19.32 1.53 4.61
N ALA A 37 20.31 0.73 5.02
CA ALA A 37 21.70 1.14 5.03
C ALA A 37 22.38 0.97 3.66
N ILE A 38 21.86 0.09 2.81
CA ILE A 38 22.41 -0.20 1.47
C ILE A 38 22.33 1.06 0.60
N ARG A 39 23.41 1.35 -0.14
CA ARG A 39 23.50 2.50 -1.04
C ARG A 39 23.28 2.05 -2.48
N PHE A 40 22.13 2.42 -3.02
CA PHE A 40 21.80 2.18 -4.42
C PHE A 40 22.00 3.45 -5.24
N PRO A 41 22.50 3.35 -6.49
CA PRO A 41 22.78 4.49 -7.35
C PRO A 41 21.52 5.03 -8.05
N ALA A 42 20.46 4.24 -8.14
CA ALA A 42 19.20 4.58 -8.83
C ALA A 42 18.02 3.81 -8.23
N SER A 43 16.81 4.26 -8.55
CA SER A 43 15.55 3.53 -8.30
C SER A 43 15.24 2.55 -9.43
N GLY A 44 14.56 1.45 -9.14
CA GLY A 44 14.30 0.36 -10.08
C GLY A 44 14.37 -0.99 -9.38
N SER A 45 14.84 -2.03 -10.07
CA SER A 45 15.04 -3.37 -9.49
C SER A 45 16.49 -3.83 -9.60
N LEU A 46 16.88 -4.73 -8.70
CA LEU A 46 18.23 -5.29 -8.63
C LEU A 46 18.36 -6.48 -9.60
N TYR A 47 19.42 -6.48 -10.41
CA TYR A 47 19.70 -7.54 -11.36
C TYR A 47 21.15 -8.01 -11.27
N PHE A 48 21.38 -9.27 -11.65
CA PHE A 48 22.70 -9.69 -12.12
C PHE A 48 22.93 -9.09 -13.52
N LYS A 49 24.10 -8.48 -13.74
CA LYS A 49 24.44 -7.87 -15.04
C LYS A 49 24.29 -8.83 -16.21
N GLU A 50 24.71 -10.09 -16.01
CA GLU A 50 24.64 -11.16 -17.01
C GLU A 50 23.20 -11.60 -17.38
N SER A 51 22.20 -11.28 -16.54
CA SER A 51 20.80 -11.63 -16.79
C SER A 51 20.09 -10.62 -17.70
N LEU A 52 20.71 -9.47 -17.98
CA LEU A 52 20.14 -8.43 -18.82
C LEU A 52 20.86 -8.39 -20.17
N SER A 53 20.10 -8.12 -21.23
CA SER A 53 20.65 -7.89 -22.56
C SER A 53 21.28 -6.49 -22.66
N ASP A 54 22.30 -6.34 -23.50
CA ASP A 54 23.08 -5.09 -23.65
C ASP A 54 22.26 -3.86 -24.06
N ASN A 55 21.03 -4.06 -24.57
CA ASN A 55 20.12 -2.99 -24.98
C ASN A 55 19.22 -2.47 -23.84
N ILE A 56 19.29 -3.05 -22.64
CA ILE A 56 18.54 -2.59 -21.47
C ILE A 56 19.37 -1.53 -20.74
N THR A 57 18.78 -0.37 -20.51
CA THR A 57 19.40 0.68 -19.69
C THR A 57 19.59 0.16 -18.26
N THR A 58 20.80 0.31 -17.73
CA THR A 58 21.16 -0.10 -16.38
C THR A 58 22.05 0.95 -15.73
N VAL A 59 22.08 0.98 -14.39
CA VAL A 59 23.02 1.77 -13.59
C VAL A 59 23.80 0.83 -12.70
N ASP A 60 25.13 0.83 -12.86
CA ASP A 60 26.02 -0.08 -12.14
C ASP A 60 26.05 0.21 -10.64
N MET A 61 26.02 -0.85 -9.84
CA MET A 61 26.27 -0.74 -8.40
C MET A 61 27.71 -0.26 -8.18
N SER A 62 27.88 0.68 -7.25
CA SER A 62 29.22 1.10 -6.84
C SER A 62 29.95 -0.06 -6.15
N PRO A 63 31.27 -0.23 -6.37
CA PRO A 63 32.07 -1.19 -5.62
C PRO A 63 32.05 -0.81 -4.14
N ASP A 64 31.36 -1.58 -3.30
CA ASP A 64 31.39 -1.39 -1.86
C ASP A 64 32.41 -2.35 -1.27
N VAL A 65 33.52 -1.81 -0.76
CA VAL A 65 34.62 -2.57 -0.14
C VAL A 65 34.13 -3.42 1.05
N SER A 66 32.99 -3.05 1.67
CA SER A 66 32.41 -3.77 2.80
C SER A 66 31.45 -4.90 2.43
N CYS A 67 30.94 -4.93 1.18
CA CYS A 67 29.88 -5.85 0.74
C CYS A 67 30.29 -6.72 -0.46
N GLY A 68 31.50 -7.28 -0.48
CA GLY A 68 31.91 -8.31 -1.46
C GLY A 68 31.78 -7.91 -2.94
N GLU A 69 31.44 -8.87 -3.80
CA GLU A 69 31.23 -8.72 -5.27
C GLU A 69 29.95 -7.93 -5.58
N THR A 70 29.90 -6.63 -5.29
CA THR A 70 28.78 -5.76 -5.72
C THR A 70 28.84 -5.45 -7.22
N ASP A 71 29.99 -5.67 -7.85
CA ASP A 71 30.30 -5.39 -9.25
C ASP A 71 29.53 -6.26 -10.25
N LYS A 72 29.02 -7.42 -9.82
CA LYS A 72 28.13 -8.27 -10.64
C LYS A 72 26.67 -7.81 -10.69
N PHE A 73 26.30 -6.81 -9.89
CA PHE A 73 24.94 -6.30 -9.80
C PHE A 73 24.78 -4.93 -10.48
N CYS A 74 23.58 -4.68 -10.99
CA CYS A 74 23.16 -3.38 -11.50
C CYS A 74 21.70 -3.10 -11.14
N ILE A 75 21.31 -1.83 -11.21
CA ILE A 75 19.91 -1.41 -11.15
C ILE A 75 19.38 -1.32 -12.56
N GLY A 76 18.28 -2.02 -12.83
CA GLY A 76 17.60 -2.05 -14.11
C GLY A 76 16.15 -1.57 -14.00
N PRO A 77 15.33 -1.83 -15.03
CA PRO A 77 13.90 -1.56 -15.01
C PRO A 77 13.19 -2.15 -13.80
N SER A 78 12.09 -1.54 -13.34
CA SER A 78 11.32 -2.06 -12.22
C SER A 78 10.64 -3.40 -12.57
N THR A 79 10.78 -4.39 -11.69
CA THR A 79 10.00 -5.64 -11.71
C THR A 79 8.74 -5.60 -10.85
N GLU A 80 8.40 -4.45 -10.28
CA GLU A 80 7.17 -4.28 -9.50
C GLU A 80 5.94 -4.61 -10.37
N LEU A 81 5.00 -5.39 -9.82
CA LEU A 81 3.86 -5.95 -10.54
C LEU A 81 3.08 -4.90 -11.36
N LEU A 82 2.84 -3.72 -10.79
CA LEU A 82 2.05 -2.66 -11.43
C LEU A 82 2.71 -2.07 -12.69
N TRP A 83 4.00 -2.32 -12.96
CA TRP A 83 4.64 -1.91 -14.21
C TRP A 83 4.33 -2.83 -15.39
N TRP A 84 3.76 -4.00 -15.12
CA TRP A 84 3.56 -5.08 -16.09
C TRP A 84 2.11 -5.56 -16.14
N TYR A 85 1.39 -5.48 -15.03
CA TYR A 85 0.01 -5.93 -14.86
C TYR A 85 -0.99 -5.25 -15.81
N GLN A 86 -2.00 -6.02 -16.26
CA GLN A 86 -3.08 -5.59 -17.17
C GLN A 86 -2.52 -4.88 -18.41
N ARG A 87 -1.76 -5.56 -19.25
CA ARG A 87 -1.26 -5.06 -20.54
C ARG A 87 -0.29 -3.87 -20.46
N ARG A 88 0.21 -3.54 -19.26
CA ARG A 88 1.26 -2.51 -19.09
C ARG A 88 2.60 -2.98 -19.65
N ASP A 89 2.81 -4.29 -19.78
CA ASP A 89 3.93 -4.90 -20.51
C ASP A 89 3.95 -4.52 -22.01
N GLU A 90 2.80 -4.30 -22.65
CA GLU A 90 2.69 -3.90 -24.07
C GLU A 90 3.11 -2.43 -24.36
N LEU A 91 3.40 -1.64 -23.32
CA LEU A 91 3.69 -0.22 -23.45
C LEU A 91 5.17 0.07 -23.70
N THR A 92 5.48 1.06 -24.54
CA THR A 92 6.84 1.60 -24.65
C THR A 92 6.97 2.81 -23.74
N VAL A 93 7.28 2.56 -22.46
CA VAL A 93 7.38 3.58 -21.39
C VAL A 93 8.68 3.47 -20.63
N ASN A 94 9.09 4.56 -19.98
CA ASN A 94 10.26 4.55 -19.09
C ASN A 94 9.96 3.69 -17.85
N ARG A 95 10.55 2.50 -17.78
CA ARG A 95 10.42 1.56 -16.64
C ARG A 95 11.59 1.66 -15.66
N GLY A 96 12.45 2.67 -15.82
CA GLY A 96 13.69 2.80 -15.09
C GLY A 96 14.85 2.06 -15.76
N PRO A 97 16.03 2.06 -15.12
CA PRO A 97 16.31 2.65 -13.81
C PRO A 97 16.15 4.17 -13.81
N TRP A 98 15.77 4.75 -12.67
CA TRP A 98 15.61 6.20 -12.50
C TRP A 98 16.66 6.75 -11.54
N GLU A 99 17.54 7.61 -12.04
CA GLU A 99 18.58 8.26 -11.22
C GLU A 99 18.02 9.37 -10.34
N THR A 100 16.89 9.97 -10.73
CA THR A 100 16.23 11.03 -9.95
C THR A 100 14.81 10.64 -9.51
N SER A 101 14.38 11.15 -8.36
CA SER A 101 12.98 11.01 -7.91
C SER A 101 12.00 11.67 -8.89
N GLU A 102 12.40 12.76 -9.56
CA GLU A 102 11.58 13.43 -10.55
C GLU A 102 11.26 12.53 -11.74
N ASP A 103 12.26 11.80 -12.26
CA ASP A 103 12.08 10.86 -13.37
C ASP A 103 11.14 9.73 -12.98
N LEU A 104 11.27 9.19 -11.76
CA LEU A 104 10.39 8.16 -11.21
C LEU A 104 8.93 8.64 -11.10
N LEU A 105 8.71 9.79 -10.47
CA LEU A 105 7.37 10.37 -10.29
C LEU A 105 6.73 10.69 -11.65
N THR A 106 7.51 11.24 -12.58
CA THR A 106 7.03 11.50 -13.94
C THR A 106 6.68 10.20 -14.68
N ALA A 107 7.53 9.17 -14.57
CA ALA A 107 7.35 7.90 -15.26
C ALA A 107 6.08 7.16 -14.84
N VAL A 108 5.74 7.15 -13.54
CA VAL A 108 4.52 6.46 -13.06
C VAL A 108 3.26 7.12 -13.63
N GLY A 109 3.19 8.45 -13.65
CA GLY A 109 2.07 9.18 -14.24
C GLY A 109 1.98 8.99 -15.75
N GLN A 110 3.12 9.00 -16.46
CA GLN A 110 3.17 8.76 -17.90
C GLN A 110 2.73 7.35 -18.27
N ARG A 111 3.14 6.33 -17.49
CA ARG A 111 2.71 4.94 -17.69
C ARG A 111 1.18 4.84 -17.69
N GLU A 112 0.53 5.38 -16.66
CA GLU A 112 -0.92 5.31 -16.53
C GLU A 112 -1.64 6.15 -17.59
N LEU A 113 -1.11 7.33 -17.94
CA LEU A 113 -1.67 8.17 -18.98
C LEU A 113 -1.67 7.45 -20.33
N ILE A 114 -0.53 6.87 -20.72
CA ILE A 114 -0.38 6.15 -21.98
C ILE A 114 -1.27 4.89 -21.99
N TRP A 115 -1.35 4.18 -20.86
CA TRP A 115 -2.23 3.02 -20.72
C TRP A 115 -3.69 3.41 -20.98
N LEU A 116 -4.20 4.46 -20.31
CA LEU A 116 -5.58 4.91 -20.47
C LEU A 116 -5.87 5.44 -21.87
N GLN A 117 -4.93 6.13 -22.50
CA GLN A 117 -5.10 6.60 -23.88
C GLN A 117 -5.20 5.46 -24.89
N ARG A 118 -4.52 4.33 -24.63
CA ARG A 118 -4.46 3.19 -25.55
C ARG A 118 -5.56 2.15 -25.29
N PHE A 119 -5.89 1.91 -24.03
CA PHE A 119 -6.74 0.80 -23.59
C PHE A 119 -7.93 1.23 -22.73
N GLY A 120 -7.99 2.51 -22.31
CA GLY A 120 -9.07 3.01 -21.47
C GLY A 120 -10.41 2.99 -22.21
N GLU A 121 -11.39 2.31 -21.62
CA GLU A 121 -12.75 2.25 -22.13
C GLU A 121 -13.76 2.54 -21.02
N ARG A 122 -14.95 3.02 -21.41
CA ARG A 122 -16.04 3.25 -20.46
C ARG A 122 -16.42 1.93 -19.78
N ARG A 123 -16.27 1.89 -18.45
CA ARG A 123 -16.56 0.71 -17.63
C ARG A 123 -17.23 1.08 -16.32
N PHE A 124 -17.91 0.14 -15.70
CA PHE A 124 -18.34 0.31 -14.31
C PHE A 124 -17.13 0.27 -13.37
N PRO A 125 -17.18 0.97 -12.22
CA PRO A 125 -16.22 0.75 -11.16
C PRO A 125 -16.11 -0.74 -10.82
N ARG A 126 -14.89 -1.23 -10.58
CA ARG A 126 -14.64 -2.62 -10.16
C ARG A 126 -15.38 -2.95 -8.86
N GLU A 127 -15.31 -2.06 -7.89
CA GLU A 127 -16.11 -2.15 -6.65
C GLU A 127 -17.58 -1.87 -6.98
N PRO A 128 -18.49 -2.86 -6.92
CA PRO A 128 -19.88 -2.66 -7.34
C PRO A 128 -20.59 -1.59 -6.52
N LEU A 129 -20.26 -1.43 -5.23
CA LEU A 129 -20.85 -0.42 -4.36
C LEU A 129 -20.52 1.01 -4.82
N TYR A 130 -19.44 1.22 -5.57
CA TYR A 130 -19.11 2.54 -6.12
C TYR A 130 -20.02 2.95 -7.28
N ARG A 131 -20.71 2.00 -7.92
CA ARG A 131 -21.59 2.28 -9.09
C ARG A 131 -22.63 3.35 -8.76
N GLU A 132 -23.17 3.35 -7.53
CA GLU A 132 -24.13 4.35 -7.08
C GLU A 132 -23.56 5.78 -7.16
N PHE A 133 -22.29 5.97 -6.78
CA PHE A 133 -21.64 7.29 -6.76
C PHE A 133 -21.40 7.86 -8.16
N TYR A 134 -21.43 6.99 -9.16
CA TYR A 134 -21.36 7.35 -10.58
C TYR A 134 -22.73 7.29 -11.26
N GLY A 135 -23.83 7.34 -10.49
CA GLY A 135 -25.20 7.34 -11.03
C GLY A 135 -25.57 6.04 -11.75
N ARG A 136 -24.94 4.92 -11.37
CA ARG A 136 -25.09 3.61 -12.01
C ARG A 136 -24.79 3.64 -13.52
N GLN A 137 -23.82 4.45 -13.93
CA GLN A 137 -23.37 4.54 -15.32
C GLN A 137 -21.90 4.12 -15.46
N LYS A 138 -21.52 3.74 -16.68
CA LYS A 138 -20.12 3.51 -17.01
C LYS A 138 -19.35 4.83 -16.91
N VAL A 139 -18.20 4.78 -16.26
CA VAL A 139 -17.34 5.91 -15.97
C VAL A 139 -16.45 6.21 -17.18
N ASP A 140 -16.35 7.49 -17.53
CA ASP A 140 -15.53 7.95 -18.64
C ASP A 140 -14.04 8.06 -18.22
N PRO A 141 -13.11 7.35 -18.89
CA PRO A 141 -11.68 7.44 -18.58
C PRO A 141 -11.10 8.83 -18.87
N GLN A 142 -11.74 9.67 -19.67
CA GLN A 142 -11.22 11.01 -20.00
C GLN A 142 -10.99 11.87 -18.75
N VAL A 143 -11.84 11.75 -17.73
CA VAL A 143 -11.67 12.50 -16.47
C VAL A 143 -10.41 12.03 -15.74
N GLN A 144 -10.10 10.73 -15.75
CA GLN A 144 -8.84 10.23 -15.16
C GLN A 144 -7.62 10.65 -15.98
N ILE A 145 -7.72 10.70 -17.31
CA ILE A 145 -6.68 11.25 -18.18
C ILE A 145 -6.38 12.70 -17.79
N ASP A 146 -7.41 13.53 -17.58
CA ASP A 146 -7.24 14.92 -17.17
C ASP A 146 -6.59 15.02 -15.77
N ASN A 147 -6.98 14.16 -14.83
CA ASN A 147 -6.34 14.05 -13.52
C ASN A 147 -4.86 13.67 -13.62
N LEU A 148 -4.50 12.74 -14.51
CA LEU A 148 -3.11 12.34 -14.74
C LEU A 148 -2.29 13.46 -15.36
N LEU A 149 -2.88 14.25 -16.26
CA LEU A 149 -2.23 15.45 -16.79
C LEU A 149 -2.00 16.50 -15.71
N ASP A 150 -2.94 16.68 -14.77
CA ASP A 150 -2.76 17.56 -13.62
C ASP A 150 -1.69 17.04 -12.65
N TYR A 151 -1.64 15.73 -12.41
CA TYR A 151 -0.56 15.09 -11.66
C TYR A 151 0.81 15.36 -12.29
N LEU A 152 0.94 15.18 -13.61
CA LEU A 152 2.22 15.37 -14.33
C LEU A 152 2.73 16.80 -14.25
N LYS A 153 1.85 17.80 -14.11
CA LYS A 153 2.26 19.19 -13.83
C LYS A 153 2.80 19.36 -12.42
N ALA A 154 2.30 18.59 -11.45
CA ALA A 154 2.70 18.67 -10.04
C ALA A 154 3.93 17.79 -9.72
N ALA A 155 4.12 16.68 -10.42
CA ALA A 155 5.13 15.65 -10.11
C ALA A 155 6.57 16.19 -9.94
N PRO A 156 7.09 17.09 -10.79
CA PRO A 156 8.44 17.66 -10.61
C PRO A 156 8.59 18.50 -9.34
N HIS A 157 7.47 18.97 -8.79
CA HIS A 157 7.43 19.97 -7.75
C HIS A 157 7.12 19.41 -6.37
N ILE A 158 6.88 18.10 -6.27
CA ILE A 158 6.63 17.40 -5.00
C ILE A 158 7.83 16.57 -4.54
N VAL A 159 8.96 16.63 -5.26
CA VAL A 159 10.22 16.01 -4.86
C VAL A 159 10.75 16.71 -3.60
N PRO A 160 11.06 15.97 -2.52
CA PRO A 160 11.65 16.57 -1.33
C PRO A 160 12.98 17.28 -1.64
N GLU A 161 13.21 18.48 -1.09
CA GLU A 161 14.47 19.21 -1.30
C GLU A 161 15.65 18.64 -0.50
N ARG A 162 15.35 17.87 0.55
CA ARG A 162 16.35 17.19 1.38
C ARG A 162 16.86 15.96 0.65
N GLU A 163 18.14 15.97 0.27
CA GLU A 163 18.77 14.90 -0.50
C GLU A 163 18.64 13.52 0.17
N GLU A 164 18.73 13.47 1.50
CA GLU A 164 18.62 12.23 2.26
C GLU A 164 17.26 11.53 2.09
N LEU A 165 16.20 12.28 1.76
CA LEU A 165 14.86 11.74 1.50
C LEU A 165 14.73 11.14 0.11
N ASN A 166 15.58 11.55 -0.83
CA ASN A 166 15.58 11.07 -2.21
C ASN A 166 16.43 9.81 -2.42
N ARG A 167 17.15 9.39 -1.39
CA ARG A 167 18.05 8.24 -1.47
C ARG A 167 17.29 6.95 -1.84
N PRO A 168 17.65 6.27 -2.93
CA PRO A 168 17.04 5.00 -3.31
C PRO A 168 17.30 3.93 -2.23
N THR A 169 16.23 3.25 -1.83
CA THR A 169 16.17 2.35 -0.68
C THR A 169 15.33 1.13 -1.06
N ILE A 170 15.83 -0.07 -0.77
CA ILE A 170 15.08 -1.31 -0.94
C ILE A 170 14.25 -1.60 0.31
N ARG A 171 13.06 -2.15 0.12
CA ARG A 171 12.21 -2.65 1.18
C ARG A 171 11.54 -3.93 0.73
N HIS A 172 11.28 -4.84 1.67
CA HIS A 172 10.49 -6.02 1.40
C HIS A 172 9.04 -5.63 1.04
N PRO A 173 8.45 -6.17 -0.04
CA PRO A 173 7.14 -5.74 -0.54
C PRO A 173 5.99 -6.19 0.37
N ASP A 174 6.09 -7.37 0.98
CA ASP A 174 5.12 -7.87 1.97
C ASP A 174 5.81 -8.48 3.19
N LEU A 175 6.29 -7.64 4.12
CA LEU A 175 6.90 -8.13 5.37
C LEU A 175 5.83 -8.50 6.39
N SER A 176 5.00 -9.48 6.04
CA SER A 176 3.96 -10.08 6.86
C SER A 176 4.51 -11.24 7.71
N PRO A 177 3.84 -11.65 8.79
CA PRO A 177 4.24 -12.81 9.58
C PRO A 177 4.38 -14.12 8.77
N ASN A 178 3.69 -14.22 7.64
CA ASN A 178 3.68 -15.40 6.77
C ASN A 178 5.00 -15.52 6.01
N ASN A 179 5.68 -14.39 5.79
CA ASN A 179 6.94 -14.30 5.06
C ASN A 179 8.18 -14.29 5.97
N VAL A 180 8.01 -14.40 7.30
CA VAL A 180 9.10 -14.40 8.28
C VAL A 180 9.20 -15.76 8.97
N PHE A 181 10.39 -16.36 8.95
CA PHE A 181 10.66 -17.65 9.59
C PHE A 181 11.47 -17.47 10.87
N ILE A 182 11.10 -18.19 11.93
CA ILE A 182 11.77 -18.17 13.22
C ILE A 182 12.26 -19.55 13.66
N SER A 183 13.37 -19.59 14.39
CA SER A 183 13.88 -20.78 15.07
C SER A 183 13.05 -21.12 16.32
N GLU A 184 13.31 -22.28 16.93
CA GLU A 184 12.76 -22.62 18.25
C GLU A 184 13.20 -21.65 19.36
N SER A 185 14.33 -20.95 19.19
CA SER A 185 14.81 -19.90 20.09
C SER A 185 14.18 -18.53 19.85
N GLY A 186 13.30 -18.38 18.84
CA GLY A 186 12.68 -17.11 18.48
C GLY A 186 13.56 -16.18 17.65
N ASP A 187 14.65 -16.67 17.05
CA ASP A 187 15.51 -15.90 16.15
C ASP A 187 14.99 -15.95 14.72
N ILE A 188 15.04 -14.81 14.00
CA ILE A 188 14.67 -14.78 12.58
C ILE A 188 15.73 -15.55 11.79
N THR A 189 15.27 -16.59 11.11
CA THR A 189 16.10 -17.53 10.35
C THR A 189 16.08 -17.23 8.85
N GLY A 190 15.04 -16.55 8.37
CA GLY A 190 14.98 -16.02 7.02
C GLY A 190 13.69 -15.25 6.75
N VAL A 191 13.71 -14.51 5.66
CA VAL A 191 12.57 -13.81 5.09
C VAL A 191 12.43 -14.30 3.65
N ILE A 192 11.22 -14.70 3.26
CA ILE A 192 10.90 -15.18 1.91
C ILE A 192 10.04 -14.17 1.17
N ASP A 193 9.69 -14.47 -0.08
CA ASP A 193 8.75 -13.69 -0.89
C ASP A 193 9.26 -12.29 -1.29
N TRP A 194 10.55 -12.23 -1.65
CA TRP A 194 11.21 -11.03 -2.18
C TRP A 194 10.78 -10.66 -3.61
N GLN A 195 9.85 -11.40 -4.24
CA GLN A 195 9.39 -11.09 -5.59
C GLN A 195 8.78 -9.69 -5.64
N HIS A 196 8.95 -8.97 -6.75
CA HIS A 196 8.50 -7.59 -6.90
C HIS A 196 9.14 -6.56 -5.94
N SER A 197 10.16 -6.94 -5.15
CA SER A 197 10.95 -5.97 -4.37
C SER A 197 11.45 -4.85 -5.27
N THR A 198 11.26 -3.62 -4.83
CA THR A 198 11.61 -2.42 -5.59
C THR A 198 12.49 -1.49 -4.77
N ILE A 199 13.41 -0.82 -5.45
CA ILE A 199 14.25 0.23 -4.90
C ILE A 199 13.58 1.55 -5.27
N LEU A 200 13.14 2.29 -4.26
CA LEU A 200 12.48 3.59 -4.42
C LEU A 200 13.12 4.59 -3.45
N PRO A 201 12.99 5.91 -3.69
CA PRO A 201 13.40 6.92 -2.72
C PRO A 201 12.81 6.66 -1.33
N ILE A 202 13.59 6.90 -0.26
CA ILE A 202 13.15 6.57 1.11
C ILE A 202 11.84 7.27 1.49
N PHE A 203 11.53 8.46 0.97
CA PHE A 203 10.24 9.13 1.23
C PHE A 203 9.03 8.37 0.67
N LEU A 204 9.24 7.49 -0.32
CA LEU A 204 8.21 6.59 -0.85
C LEU A 204 8.16 5.26 -0.09
N GLN A 205 9.31 4.78 0.38
CA GLN A 205 9.41 3.51 1.13
C GLN A 205 9.03 3.62 2.60
N ALA A 206 9.26 4.78 3.24
CA ALA A 206 9.13 4.96 4.68
C ALA A 206 7.65 5.00 5.12
N LYS A 207 7.12 3.83 5.48
CA LYS A 207 5.76 3.66 6.03
C LYS A 207 5.79 2.72 7.23
N ILE A 208 4.74 2.72 8.04
CA ILE A 208 4.49 1.61 8.97
C ILE A 208 3.90 0.46 8.17
N LEU A 209 4.47 -0.74 8.31
CA LEU A 209 4.01 -1.94 7.62
C LEU A 209 2.56 -2.26 8.00
N LYS A 210 1.77 -2.81 7.06
CA LYS A 210 0.35 -3.12 7.25
C LYS A 210 0.08 -3.99 8.48
N HIS A 211 0.93 -4.99 8.74
CA HIS A 211 0.80 -5.90 9.87
C HIS A 211 1.27 -5.30 11.21
N PHE A 212 1.93 -4.14 11.17
CA PHE A 212 2.46 -3.44 12.35
C PHE A 212 1.77 -2.09 12.57
N GLN A 213 0.84 -1.69 11.70
CA GLN A 213 0.08 -0.45 11.85
C GLN A 213 -1.26 -0.70 12.57
N ASN A 214 -1.76 0.34 13.23
CA ASN A 214 -3.08 0.36 13.86
C ASN A 214 -3.69 1.77 13.73
N TYR A 215 -3.72 2.30 12.50
CA TYR A 215 -4.27 3.62 12.21
C TYR A 215 -5.78 3.67 12.49
N GLY A 216 -6.28 4.85 12.89
CA GLY A 216 -7.65 5.05 13.34
C GLY A 216 -7.89 4.75 14.82
N ASP A 217 -6.87 4.27 15.54
CA ASP A 217 -6.89 4.07 16.98
C ASP A 217 -6.16 5.21 17.70
N ASP A 218 -6.90 5.98 18.53
CA ASP A 218 -6.39 7.16 19.23
C ASP A 218 -5.17 6.86 20.12
N ASP A 219 -5.15 5.70 20.78
CA ASP A 219 -4.01 5.30 21.61
C ASP A 219 -2.75 5.04 20.77
N SER A 220 -2.90 4.38 19.62
CA SER A 220 -1.80 4.09 18.69
C SER A 220 -1.26 5.35 18.03
N GLU A 221 -2.14 6.22 17.51
CA GLU A 221 -1.78 7.46 16.84
C GLU A 221 -1.07 8.46 17.78
N ASN A 222 -1.43 8.45 19.07
CA ASN A 222 -0.78 9.27 20.08
C ASN A 222 0.37 8.55 20.81
N PHE A 223 0.80 7.39 20.31
CA PHE A 223 1.91 6.60 20.87
C PHE A 223 1.77 6.33 22.38
N ARG A 224 0.55 6.03 22.83
CA ARG A 224 0.27 5.71 24.25
C ARG A 224 0.62 4.25 24.55
N PRO A 225 1.14 3.94 25.75
CA PRO A 225 1.40 2.57 26.15
C PRO A 225 0.13 1.72 26.08
N PRO A 226 0.13 0.58 25.35
CA PRO A 226 -1.02 -0.30 25.24
C PRO A 226 -1.44 -0.85 26.60
N LYS A 227 -2.76 -0.86 26.85
CA LYS A 227 -3.38 -1.46 28.04
C LYS A 227 -4.69 -2.15 27.69
N LEU A 228 -5.02 -3.21 28.42
CA LEU A 228 -6.37 -3.79 28.41
C LEU A 228 -7.34 -2.84 29.15
N PRO A 229 -8.64 -2.87 28.81
CA PRO A 229 -9.63 -2.07 29.51
C PRO A 229 -9.80 -2.53 30.97
N GLU A 230 -10.10 -1.61 31.89
CA GLU A 230 -10.20 -1.91 33.33
C GLU A 230 -11.31 -2.92 33.65
N ASN A 231 -12.35 -3.01 32.80
CA ASN A 231 -13.47 -3.92 32.95
C ASN A 231 -13.27 -5.25 32.19
N PHE A 232 -12.06 -5.57 31.70
CA PHE A 232 -11.79 -6.74 30.87
C PHE A 232 -12.31 -8.07 31.46
N ASP A 233 -12.08 -8.31 32.75
CA ASP A 233 -12.50 -9.54 33.43
C ASP A 233 -14.03 -9.72 33.49
N SER A 234 -14.78 -8.63 33.32
CA SER A 234 -16.25 -8.61 33.35
C SER A 234 -16.91 -8.73 31.97
N LEU A 235 -16.12 -8.74 30.89
CA LEU A 235 -16.61 -8.86 29.52
C LEU A 235 -17.05 -10.29 29.19
N THR A 236 -17.91 -10.43 28.17
CA THR A 236 -18.19 -11.73 27.56
C THR A 236 -16.96 -12.27 26.83
N GLU A 237 -16.88 -13.58 26.59
CA GLU A 237 -15.71 -14.18 25.92
C GLU A 237 -15.45 -13.57 24.52
N SER A 238 -16.51 -13.33 23.74
CA SER A 238 -16.37 -12.67 22.43
C SER A 238 -15.86 -11.23 22.54
N GLU A 239 -16.29 -10.48 23.56
CA GLU A 239 -15.77 -9.14 23.81
C GLU A 239 -14.32 -9.16 24.29
N LYS A 240 -13.94 -10.14 25.13
CA LYS A 240 -12.55 -10.34 25.54
C LYS A 240 -11.66 -10.62 24.34
N GLU A 241 -12.04 -11.54 23.47
CA GLU A 241 -11.29 -11.86 22.24
C GLU A 241 -11.04 -10.61 21.39
N ARG A 242 -12.07 -9.76 21.22
CA ARG A 242 -11.95 -8.50 20.46
C ARG A 242 -11.02 -7.50 21.14
N GLU A 243 -11.13 -7.33 22.45
CA GLU A 243 -10.25 -6.42 23.21
C GLU A 243 -8.80 -6.94 23.28
N GLU A 244 -8.59 -8.24 23.36
CA GLU A 244 -7.25 -8.84 23.27
C GLU A 244 -6.62 -8.62 21.89
N GLU A 245 -7.37 -8.82 20.80
CA GLU A 245 -6.86 -8.57 19.45
C GLU A 245 -6.49 -7.10 19.25
N LEU A 246 -7.35 -6.18 19.70
CA LEU A 246 -7.05 -4.74 19.67
C LEU A 246 -5.80 -4.42 20.50
N TYR A 247 -5.67 -5.02 21.69
CA TYR A 247 -4.48 -4.88 22.52
C TYR A 247 -3.21 -5.39 21.83
N ARG A 248 -3.27 -6.55 21.15
CA ARG A 248 -2.14 -7.10 20.36
C ARG A 248 -1.75 -6.15 19.22
N ARG A 249 -2.71 -5.55 18.50
CA ARG A 249 -2.46 -4.56 17.43
C ARG A 249 -1.81 -3.28 17.96
N ARG A 250 -2.31 -2.75 19.08
CA ARG A 250 -1.69 -1.60 19.77
C ARG A 250 -0.25 -1.90 20.18
N GLN A 251 0.01 -3.09 20.72
CA GLN A 251 1.37 -3.53 21.09
C GLN A 251 2.32 -3.57 19.90
N LEU A 252 1.89 -4.19 18.80
CA LEU A 252 2.67 -4.25 17.57
C LEU A 252 3.05 -2.86 17.06
N HIS A 253 2.07 -1.98 16.96
CA HIS A 253 2.28 -0.60 16.54
C HIS A 253 3.25 0.14 17.46
N TYR A 254 3.03 0.05 18.77
CA TYR A 254 3.87 0.70 19.77
C TYR A 254 5.32 0.21 19.72
N PHE A 255 5.54 -1.10 19.65
CA PHE A 255 6.89 -1.67 19.56
C PHE A 255 7.57 -1.30 18.25
N TYR A 256 6.89 -1.47 17.12
CA TYR A 256 7.48 -1.17 15.82
C TYR A 256 7.88 0.29 15.71
N LEU A 257 6.99 1.21 16.08
CA LEU A 257 7.27 2.65 16.04
C LEU A 257 8.40 3.02 17.01
N GLY A 258 8.37 2.47 18.24
CA GLY A 258 9.41 2.68 19.25
C GLY A 258 10.79 2.20 18.80
N PHE A 259 10.89 0.96 18.30
CA PHE A 259 12.15 0.41 17.80
C PHE A 259 12.63 1.13 16.54
N THR A 260 11.73 1.48 15.61
CA THR A 260 12.09 2.25 14.40
C THR A 260 12.68 3.60 14.77
N SER A 261 12.07 4.32 15.71
CA SER A 261 12.59 5.61 16.20
C SER A 261 13.99 5.50 16.82
N ARG A 262 14.27 4.39 17.52
CA ARG A 262 15.53 4.15 18.21
C ARG A 262 16.62 3.63 17.28
N ASN A 263 16.29 2.65 16.43
CA ASN A 263 17.24 1.82 15.71
C ASN A 263 17.37 2.23 14.22
N ASN A 264 16.35 2.82 13.62
CA ASN A 264 16.30 3.21 12.19
C ASN A 264 15.82 4.67 12.02
N LYS A 265 16.62 5.62 12.52
CA LYS A 265 16.31 7.06 12.46
C LYS A 265 15.99 7.61 11.05
N PRO A 266 16.71 7.22 9.97
CA PRO A 266 16.37 7.68 8.62
C PRO A 266 14.95 7.30 8.21
N HIS A 267 14.53 6.07 8.50
CA HIS A 267 13.15 5.61 8.26
C HIS A 267 12.16 6.39 9.10
N PHE A 268 12.39 6.50 10.42
CA PHE A 268 11.50 7.23 11.33
C PHE A 268 11.29 8.70 10.92
N ASN A 269 12.36 9.38 10.51
CA ASN A 269 12.28 10.76 10.07
C ASN A 269 11.53 10.92 8.74
N ALA A 270 11.62 9.94 7.84
CA ALA A 270 10.95 9.97 6.54
C ALA A 270 9.46 9.59 6.61
N MET A 271 9.03 8.86 7.65
CA MET A 271 7.60 8.58 7.89
C MET A 271 6.89 9.66 8.72
N GLY A 272 7.64 10.56 9.36
CA GLY A 272 7.16 11.39 10.47
C GLY A 272 6.60 12.77 10.12
N THR A 273 6.60 13.19 8.86
CA THR A 273 6.06 14.51 8.46
C THR A 273 4.86 14.38 7.54
N TYR A 274 3.86 15.25 7.77
CA TYR A 274 2.60 15.21 7.04
C TYR A 274 2.78 15.50 5.54
N ASP A 275 3.74 16.35 5.16
CA ASP A 275 4.04 16.62 3.75
C ASP A 275 4.53 15.37 3.01
N LEU A 276 5.32 14.52 3.68
CA LEU A 276 5.80 13.26 3.10
C LEU A 276 4.67 12.24 2.96
N PHE A 277 3.75 12.19 3.93
CA PHE A 277 2.55 11.38 3.83
C PHE A 277 1.70 11.77 2.61
N VAL A 278 1.51 13.07 2.34
CA VAL A 278 0.77 13.54 1.16
C VAL A 278 1.48 13.15 -0.14
N LYS A 279 2.81 13.34 -0.22
CA LYS A 279 3.62 12.93 -1.38
C LYS A 279 3.51 11.43 -1.64
N ASN A 280 3.58 10.64 -0.58
CA ASN A 280 3.51 9.19 -0.61
C ASN A 280 2.15 8.70 -1.11
N ARG A 281 1.06 9.22 -0.55
CA ARG A 281 -0.31 8.87 -0.97
C ARG A 281 -0.59 9.23 -2.42
N LEU A 282 -0.12 10.40 -2.87
CA LEU A 282 -0.27 10.81 -4.25
C LEU A 282 0.48 9.87 -5.20
N TYR A 283 1.71 9.48 -4.86
CA TYR A 283 2.49 8.48 -5.63
C TYR A 283 1.79 7.11 -5.66
N ASP A 284 1.36 6.61 -4.51
CA ASP A 284 0.67 5.31 -4.44
C ASP A 284 -0.62 5.32 -5.27
N THR A 285 -1.38 6.41 -5.22
CA THR A 285 -2.69 6.51 -5.88
C THR A 285 -2.55 6.69 -7.38
N VAL A 286 -1.58 7.48 -7.85
CA VAL A 286 -1.35 7.65 -9.29
C VAL A 286 -0.90 6.34 -9.94
N GLY A 287 -0.16 5.50 -9.23
CA GLY A 287 0.34 4.22 -9.77
C GLY A 287 -0.69 3.09 -9.81
N ARG A 288 -1.91 3.28 -9.29
CA ARG A 288 -2.95 2.24 -9.29
C ARG A 288 -3.58 2.08 -10.67
N PRO A 289 -3.90 0.85 -11.10
CA PRO A 289 -4.67 0.64 -12.30
C PRO A 289 -6.02 1.35 -12.24
N TRP A 290 -6.41 1.99 -13.34
CA TRP A 290 -7.74 2.58 -13.43
C TRP A 290 -8.80 1.51 -13.69
N GLU A 291 -9.67 1.31 -12.71
CA GLU A 291 -10.71 0.29 -12.73
C GLU A 291 -12.11 0.90 -12.65
N GLY A 292 -12.31 2.01 -13.38
CA GLY A 292 -13.58 2.73 -13.40
C GLY A 292 -13.78 3.71 -12.24
N ASP A 293 -12.71 4.09 -11.53
CA ASP A 293 -12.76 5.10 -10.46
C ASP A 293 -11.96 6.35 -10.85
N ASN A 294 -12.65 7.51 -10.94
CA ASN A 294 -12.05 8.81 -11.21
C ASN A 294 -11.86 9.64 -9.94
N THR A 295 -12.40 9.19 -8.80
CA THR A 295 -12.45 9.99 -7.57
C THR A 295 -11.15 9.87 -6.79
N SER A 296 -10.57 8.67 -6.63
CA SER A 296 -9.38 8.49 -5.78
C SER A 296 -8.22 9.43 -6.14
N LEU A 297 -7.81 9.46 -7.42
CA LEU A 297 -6.72 10.35 -7.85
C LEU A 297 -7.12 11.83 -7.74
N LYS A 298 -8.36 12.18 -8.07
CA LYS A 298 -8.84 13.57 -7.94
C LYS A 298 -8.79 14.03 -6.48
N ALA A 299 -9.21 13.18 -5.55
CA ALA A 299 -9.21 13.48 -4.12
C ALA A 299 -7.79 13.73 -3.60
N GLU A 300 -6.82 12.92 -4.00
CA GLU A 300 -5.41 13.15 -3.65
C GLU A 300 -4.84 14.42 -4.28
N LEU A 301 -5.20 14.76 -5.52
CA LEU A 301 -4.79 16.02 -6.15
C LEU A 301 -5.40 17.24 -5.46
N VAL A 302 -6.68 17.19 -5.10
CA VAL A 302 -7.36 18.23 -4.32
C VAL A 302 -6.70 18.37 -2.96
N HIS A 303 -6.46 17.27 -2.26
CA HIS A 303 -5.78 17.26 -0.98
C HIS A 303 -4.38 17.86 -1.07
N THR A 304 -3.59 17.45 -2.08
CA THR A 304 -2.26 18.01 -2.35
C THR A 304 -2.33 19.51 -2.64
N SER A 305 -3.36 19.97 -3.36
CA SER A 305 -3.55 21.40 -3.65
C SER A 305 -3.83 22.24 -2.40
N ILE A 306 -4.56 21.68 -1.41
CA ILE A 306 -4.84 22.34 -0.13
C ILE A 306 -3.57 22.50 0.70
N TYR A 307 -2.72 21.47 0.73
CA TYR A 307 -1.45 21.45 1.48
C TYR A 307 -0.23 21.86 0.63
N TRP A 308 -0.44 22.52 -0.50
CA TRP A 308 0.62 22.79 -1.47
C TRP A 308 1.79 23.59 -0.89
N SER A 309 1.52 24.53 0.03
CA SER A 309 2.56 25.32 0.70
C SER A 309 3.57 24.48 1.50
N ASP A 310 3.14 23.32 2.00
CA ASP A 310 3.96 22.42 2.80
C ASP A 310 4.62 21.35 1.94
N VAL A 311 3.91 20.90 0.90
CA VAL A 311 4.32 19.80 0.02
C VAL A 311 5.30 20.23 -1.08
N ALA A 312 5.07 21.40 -1.69
CA ALA A 312 5.81 21.83 -2.87
C ALA A 312 7.27 22.19 -2.56
N THR A 313 8.12 22.08 -3.58
CA THR A 313 9.46 22.69 -3.59
C THR A 313 9.37 24.18 -3.33
N SER A 314 10.41 24.75 -2.71
CA SER A 314 10.48 26.15 -2.30
C SER A 314 10.21 27.13 -3.47
N VAL A 315 10.59 26.75 -4.69
CA VAL A 315 10.33 27.53 -5.91
C VAL A 315 8.83 27.61 -6.23
N MET A 316 8.06 26.53 -6.00
CA MET A 316 6.66 26.42 -6.40
C MET A 316 5.66 26.78 -5.31
N LYS A 317 6.11 26.95 -4.06
CA LYS A 317 5.25 27.39 -2.94
C LYS A 317 4.53 28.71 -3.24
N GLN A 318 5.20 29.63 -3.95
CA GLN A 318 4.63 30.95 -4.28
C GLN A 318 3.70 30.93 -5.51
N ALA A 319 3.91 29.99 -6.43
CA ALA A 319 3.13 29.91 -7.68
C ALA A 319 1.75 29.25 -7.49
N GLY A 320 1.53 28.57 -6.36
CA GLY A 320 0.33 27.79 -6.11
C GLY A 320 0.32 26.45 -6.85
N PHE A 321 -0.70 25.64 -6.61
CA PHE A 321 -0.87 24.34 -7.28
C PHE A 321 -1.06 24.56 -8.80
N PRO A 322 -0.41 23.77 -9.67
CA PRO A 322 -0.40 24.03 -11.11
C PRO A 322 -1.74 23.75 -11.82
N ALA A 323 -2.67 23.02 -11.18
CA ALA A 323 -4.03 22.84 -11.66
C ALA A 323 -5.02 23.71 -10.88
N LYS A 324 -6.18 24.00 -11.49
CA LYS A 324 -7.25 24.74 -10.83
C LYS A 324 -8.45 23.84 -10.68
N PHE A 325 -8.99 23.79 -9.47
CA PHE A 325 -10.23 23.10 -9.17
C PHE A 325 -11.27 24.14 -8.77
N SER A 326 -12.45 24.07 -9.35
CA SER A 326 -13.58 24.87 -8.91
C SER A 326 -14.11 24.36 -7.56
N GLU A 327 -14.74 25.24 -6.78
CA GLU A 327 -15.33 24.87 -5.48
C GLU A 327 -16.37 23.75 -5.62
N THR A 328 -17.11 23.73 -6.73
CA THR A 328 -18.11 22.70 -7.02
C THR A 328 -17.46 21.35 -7.31
N GLU A 329 -16.37 21.31 -8.06
CA GLU A 329 -15.59 20.09 -8.30
C GLU A 329 -14.98 19.54 -7.00
N VAL A 330 -14.38 20.41 -6.19
CA VAL A 330 -13.81 20.05 -4.89
C VAL A 330 -14.87 19.45 -3.98
N THR A 331 -16.01 20.14 -3.82
CA THR A 331 -17.09 19.69 -2.94
C THR A 331 -17.64 18.33 -3.38
N LYS A 332 -17.88 18.15 -4.69
CA LYS A 332 -18.37 16.88 -5.23
C LYS A 332 -17.34 15.75 -5.05
N CYS A 333 -16.07 16.03 -5.30
CA CYS A 333 -15.00 15.04 -5.14
C CYS A 333 -14.87 14.57 -3.69
N VAL A 334 -14.88 15.51 -2.74
CA VAL A 334 -14.76 15.21 -1.30
C VAL A 334 -15.98 14.43 -0.79
N ASP A 335 -17.19 14.75 -1.25
CA ASP A 335 -18.40 13.99 -0.89
C ASP A 335 -18.33 12.54 -1.39
N ILE A 336 -17.91 12.32 -2.64
CA ILE A 336 -17.78 10.96 -3.20
C ILE A 336 -16.65 10.19 -2.50
N ASP A 337 -15.49 10.81 -2.27
CA ASP A 337 -14.37 10.19 -1.56
C ASP A 337 -14.75 9.77 -0.12
N ALA A 338 -15.52 10.60 0.58
CA ALA A 338 -16.03 10.26 1.91
C ALA A 338 -16.99 9.06 1.87
N LYS A 339 -17.86 8.98 0.86
CA LYS A 339 -18.76 7.84 0.65
C LYS A 339 -17.99 6.56 0.30
N GLN A 340 -17.00 6.65 -0.58
CA GLN A 340 -16.10 5.54 -0.92
C GLN A 340 -15.38 5.00 0.32
N LYS A 341 -14.79 5.87 1.15
CA LYS A 341 -14.14 5.48 2.41
C LYS A 341 -15.09 4.79 3.38
N ASN A 342 -16.32 5.26 3.49
CA ASN A 342 -17.33 4.62 4.33
C ASN A 342 -17.69 3.22 3.83
N VAL A 343 -17.86 3.06 2.51
CA VAL A 343 -18.10 1.76 1.86
C VAL A 343 -16.91 0.83 2.05
N ASP A 344 -15.69 1.30 1.86
CA ASP A 344 -14.47 0.50 2.05
C ASP A 344 -14.36 -0.01 3.49
N ALA A 345 -14.68 0.84 4.46
CA ALA A 345 -14.70 0.45 5.86
C ALA A 345 -15.78 -0.60 6.17
N GLN A 346 -16.95 -0.51 5.52
CA GLN A 346 -18.00 -1.53 5.62
C GLN A 346 -17.55 -2.86 4.99
N MET A 347 -16.96 -2.80 3.79
CA MET A 347 -16.42 -3.95 3.10
C MET A 347 -15.30 -4.63 3.89
N GLN A 348 -14.44 -3.86 4.56
CA GLN A 348 -13.42 -4.45 5.43
C GLN A 348 -14.04 -5.18 6.63
N ARG A 349 -15.06 -4.62 7.28
CA ARG A 349 -15.79 -5.32 8.36
C ARG A 349 -16.43 -6.61 7.87
N LEU A 350 -16.95 -6.61 6.65
CA LEU A 350 -17.55 -7.79 6.03
C LEU A 350 -16.49 -8.88 5.76
N ARG A 351 -15.33 -8.49 5.21
CA ARG A 351 -14.18 -9.39 5.02
C ARG A 351 -13.67 -9.97 6.34
N ASP A 352 -13.54 -9.13 7.37
CA ASP A 352 -13.11 -9.54 8.72
C ASP A 352 -14.10 -10.55 9.33
N PHE A 353 -15.41 -10.34 9.16
CA PHE A 353 -16.44 -11.28 9.62
C PHE A 353 -16.35 -12.62 8.90
N ILE A 354 -16.19 -12.60 7.57
CA ILE A 354 -16.11 -13.81 6.73
C ILE A 354 -14.79 -14.56 6.96
N GLY A 355 -13.71 -13.84 7.27
CA GLY A 355 -12.36 -14.40 7.40
C GLY A 355 -11.61 -14.48 6.07
N VAL A 356 -11.86 -13.54 5.15
CA VAL A 356 -11.18 -13.46 3.84
C VAL A 356 -10.30 -12.23 3.74
N ASN A 357 -9.23 -12.32 2.95
CA ASN A 357 -8.40 -11.15 2.65
C ASN A 357 -9.05 -10.26 1.56
N ILE A 358 -8.34 -9.21 1.13
CA ILE A 358 -8.82 -8.27 0.10
C ILE A 358 -9.05 -8.92 -1.27
N GLU A 359 -8.36 -10.02 -1.55
CA GLU A 359 -8.47 -10.82 -2.78
C GLU A 359 -9.53 -11.93 -2.67
N GLY A 360 -10.23 -12.03 -1.54
CA GLY A 360 -11.17 -13.12 -1.28
C GLY A 360 -10.50 -14.46 -0.93
N TRP A 361 -9.19 -14.46 -0.69
CA TRP A 361 -8.45 -15.66 -0.33
C TRP A 361 -8.68 -16.06 1.13
N VAL A 362 -8.70 -17.38 1.36
CA VAL A 362 -8.91 -18.05 2.65
C VAL A 362 -8.12 -19.37 2.66
N PRO A 363 -7.51 -19.78 3.79
CA PRO A 363 -6.87 -21.10 3.90
C PRO A 363 -7.84 -22.25 3.61
N THR A 364 -7.33 -23.36 3.08
CA THR A 364 -8.20 -24.48 2.66
C THR A 364 -9.05 -25.02 3.80
N GLU A 365 -8.49 -25.09 5.02
CA GLU A 365 -9.18 -25.50 6.24
C GLU A 365 -10.33 -24.58 6.67
N SER A 366 -10.26 -23.29 6.31
CA SER A 366 -11.24 -22.27 6.69
C SER A 366 -12.26 -21.98 5.58
N TYR A 367 -12.10 -22.59 4.40
CA TYR A 367 -12.95 -22.30 3.24
C TYR A 367 -14.43 -22.56 3.50
N GLU A 368 -14.78 -23.71 4.07
CA GLU A 368 -16.18 -24.07 4.33
C GLU A 368 -16.85 -23.13 5.33
N GLU A 369 -16.11 -22.75 6.39
CA GLU A 369 -16.59 -21.79 7.40
C GLU A 369 -16.80 -20.40 6.78
N ALA A 370 -15.84 -19.93 5.97
CA ALA A 370 -15.95 -18.66 5.27
C ALA A 370 -17.16 -18.64 4.31
N ARG A 371 -17.39 -19.74 3.56
CA ARG A 371 -18.56 -19.88 2.68
C ARG A 371 -19.87 -19.92 3.47
N GLU A 372 -19.90 -20.52 4.65
CA GLU A 372 -21.09 -20.49 5.50
C GLU A 372 -21.39 -19.07 6.01
N LYS A 373 -20.37 -18.36 6.51
CA LYS A 373 -20.48 -16.96 6.96
C LYS A 373 -20.91 -16.03 5.83
N GLU A 374 -20.33 -16.20 4.63
CA GLU A 374 -20.69 -15.44 3.43
C GLU A 374 -22.16 -15.66 3.04
N ARG A 375 -22.63 -16.91 2.98
CA ARG A 375 -24.05 -17.20 2.71
C ARG A 375 -24.97 -16.64 3.78
N TYR A 376 -24.58 -16.76 5.05
CA TYR A 376 -25.36 -16.24 6.17
C TYR A 376 -25.54 -14.72 6.06
N ILE A 377 -24.45 -13.97 5.87
CA ILE A 377 -24.53 -12.51 5.80
C ILE A 377 -25.23 -12.04 4.52
N LYS A 378 -25.04 -12.71 3.38
CA LYS A 378 -25.81 -12.45 2.15
C LYS A 378 -27.31 -12.60 2.41
N HIS A 379 -27.73 -13.68 3.06
CA HIS A 379 -29.14 -13.91 3.41
C HIS A 379 -29.69 -12.83 4.33
N GLN A 380 -28.97 -12.47 5.40
CA GLN A 380 -29.38 -11.41 6.31
C GLN A 380 -29.56 -10.06 5.60
N MET A 381 -28.65 -9.71 4.68
CA MET A 381 -28.77 -8.47 3.91
C MET A 381 -29.94 -8.52 2.91
N LEU A 382 -30.19 -9.67 2.28
CA LEU A 382 -31.35 -9.87 1.40
C LEU A 382 -32.69 -9.85 2.15
N GLU A 383 -32.73 -10.26 3.42
CA GLU A 383 -33.93 -10.15 4.27
C GLU A 383 -34.15 -8.73 4.79
N ALA A 384 -33.06 -7.98 5.00
CA ALA A 384 -33.11 -6.60 5.47
C ALA A 384 -33.44 -5.59 4.36
N ALA A 385 -33.36 -5.98 3.08
CA ALA A 385 -33.73 -5.12 1.94
C ALA A 385 -35.20 -4.67 2.06
N GLU A 386 -35.45 -3.37 1.95
CA GLU A 386 -36.79 -2.79 2.13
C GLU A 386 -37.63 -2.90 0.86
N THR A 387 -36.97 -3.03 -0.30
CA THR A 387 -37.63 -3.10 -1.61
C THR A 387 -37.13 -4.26 -2.47
N GLU A 388 -37.97 -4.71 -3.41
CA GLU A 388 -37.56 -5.75 -4.39
C GLU A 388 -36.45 -5.27 -5.33
N ASP A 389 -36.37 -3.96 -5.61
CA ASP A 389 -35.29 -3.40 -6.41
C ASP A 389 -33.95 -3.44 -5.65
N GLU A 390 -33.93 -3.08 -4.36
CA GLU A 390 -32.75 -3.23 -3.49
C GLU A 390 -32.32 -4.70 -3.38
N ARG A 391 -33.28 -5.61 -3.23
CA ARG A 391 -33.01 -7.04 -3.15
C ARG A 391 -32.36 -7.57 -4.43
N ARG A 392 -32.89 -7.18 -5.59
CA ARG A 392 -32.30 -7.51 -6.90
C ARG A 392 -30.90 -6.93 -7.05
N GLU A 393 -30.72 -5.65 -6.71
CA GLU A 393 -29.41 -5.00 -6.80
C GLU A 393 -28.37 -5.67 -5.92
N LEU A 394 -28.72 -6.03 -4.68
CA LEU A 394 -27.80 -6.70 -3.77
C LEU A 394 -27.40 -8.09 -4.27
N ASP A 395 -28.35 -8.83 -4.85
CA ASP A 395 -28.06 -10.15 -5.40
C ASP A 395 -27.17 -10.07 -6.65
N GLU A 396 -27.46 -9.13 -7.57
CA GLU A 396 -26.68 -8.92 -8.81
C GLU A 396 -25.30 -8.33 -8.58
N ASN A 397 -25.11 -7.56 -7.49
CA ASN A 397 -23.87 -6.83 -7.20
C ASN A 397 -23.16 -7.37 -5.96
N TRP A 398 -23.49 -8.59 -5.52
CA TRP A 398 -22.87 -9.18 -4.35
C TRP A 398 -21.34 -9.24 -4.50
N PRO A 399 -20.56 -8.68 -3.57
CA PRO A 399 -19.11 -8.51 -3.76
C PRO A 399 -18.30 -9.82 -3.72
N PHE A 400 -18.87 -10.93 -3.24
CA PHE A 400 -18.22 -12.25 -3.17
C PHE A 400 -18.85 -13.27 -4.12
N GLN A 401 -19.49 -12.81 -5.20
CA GLN A 401 -19.98 -13.70 -6.25
C GLN A 401 -18.90 -13.95 -7.31
N ASP A 402 -19.04 -15.06 -8.03
CA ASP A 402 -18.15 -15.37 -9.15
C ASP A 402 -18.35 -14.34 -10.27
N HIS A 403 -17.24 -13.86 -10.81
CA HIS A 403 -17.22 -12.94 -11.94
C HIS A 403 -16.30 -13.51 -13.03
N GLU A 404 -16.62 -13.22 -14.30
CA GLU A 404 -15.63 -13.45 -15.36
C GLU A 404 -14.42 -12.56 -15.06
N GLU A 405 -13.25 -13.19 -14.87
CA GLU A 405 -11.98 -12.49 -14.86
C GLU A 405 -11.76 -11.90 -16.25
N LEU A 406 -12.06 -10.61 -16.41
CA LEU A 406 -11.72 -9.87 -17.61
C LEU A 406 -10.24 -9.51 -17.52
N ASP A 407 -9.39 -10.34 -18.14
CA ASP A 407 -7.95 -10.14 -18.32
C ASP A 407 -7.58 -8.79 -18.97
#